data_AF-A0A257TII8-F1
#
_entry.id   AF-A0A257TII8-F1
#
_cell.length_a   1.000
_cell.length_b   1.000
_cell.length_c   1.000
_cell.angle_alpha   90.00
_cell.angle_beta   90.00
_cell.angle_gamma   90.00
#
_symmetry.space_group_name_H-M   'P 1'
#
loop_
_entity.id
_entity.type
_entity.pdbx_description
1 polymer ?
#
loop_
_entity_poly.entity_id
_entity_poly.type
_entity_poly.pdbx_seq_one_letter_code
_entity_poly.pdbx_strand_id
1 'polypeptide(L)'
;MGRVRTRRRARHANGPHSGRVGLPGRGADARQSRRPLHGQPDQRPPEPRLFAPRVDLPAGVSYRAAQIAVTGYGEGGLVAFYAAAIEQRIESTLVSGYFRSRQRVAEEPLYRNVWALLHEFGDAEIASLIAPRKLTIEHRRGPDLVDRQTTTPAQANGIPLDGIHGRLDTPKWQEVAAEFKRLEELVPDSLQKRRLVNGTNAGPTALDGFCDDLGIPLRVPDRSKPLADARHSFDPHERQRRQVKDLEQHIQSLVNDSHVARERFSKLDATSVDTFVAGTRPLRDYAWRELFGKFDDPLLLANPRSRKIYERPKWTGYEVVLDVLPDLFAWGVLLVPNDLKPGEKRAVVVCQHGRNGLPKDVIEGDQRGYHDFAARLADEGFIVFAPHNPYRGEDRYRRLSRKANGVKASLFSFILAQHEQILNWLETLPYVDAKRIAFYGLSYGGETAVRVPPLLERYRLSICSADFNDWTRKVASTHSPYSFMFTIEWEMPYFDMGDTFSYAELVNLMVPRPFMVERGHADGVAPDEWVAHEYAKVRRSYDRLGLGDRTEMEVFNGGHTINGKGTFEFLRRHLKDER
;
A
#
# COMPACT_ATOMS: atom_id res chain seq x y z
N MET A 1 66.12 -26.36 -17.03
CA MET A 1 66.64 -27.48 -17.83
C MET A 1 65.46 -28.32 -18.33
N GLY A 2 65.43 -28.66 -19.64
CA GLY A 2 64.44 -29.54 -20.31
C GLY A 2 63.09 -28.87 -20.64
N ARG A 3 62.70 -28.39 -21.85
CA ARG A 3 62.64 -28.97 -23.22
C ARG A 3 61.83 -30.29 -23.25
N VAL A 4 60.88 -30.61 -24.16
CA VAL A 4 60.48 -30.07 -25.48
C VAL A 4 59.29 -30.90 -26.06
N ARG A 5 58.35 -30.23 -26.76
CA ARG A 5 57.67 -30.52 -28.06
C ARG A 5 56.67 -31.70 -28.34
N THR A 6 55.50 -31.25 -28.87
CA THR A 6 54.82 -31.49 -30.19
C THR A 6 54.24 -32.84 -30.64
N ARG A 7 53.01 -32.80 -31.20
CA ARG A 7 52.57 -32.99 -32.63
C ARG A 7 51.03 -33.20 -32.66
N ARG A 8 50.14 -32.44 -33.33
CA ARG A 8 49.81 -32.16 -34.76
C ARG A 8 49.50 -33.38 -35.68
N ARG A 9 48.25 -33.47 -36.17
CA ARG A 9 47.75 -33.62 -37.58
C ARG A 9 46.23 -33.97 -37.57
N ALA A 10 45.32 -33.20 -38.22
CA ALA A 10 44.90 -33.17 -39.65
C ALA A 10 44.12 -34.45 -40.06
N ARG A 11 43.01 -34.50 -40.83
CA ARG A 11 42.34 -33.61 -41.83
C ARG A 11 41.03 -34.29 -42.33
N HIS A 12 40.25 -33.57 -43.17
CA HIS A 12 39.23 -33.99 -44.17
C HIS A 12 37.76 -34.05 -43.72
N ALA A 13 36.73 -33.70 -44.53
CA ALA A 13 36.60 -32.92 -45.78
C ALA A 13 35.08 -32.73 -46.09
N ASN A 14 34.74 -31.57 -46.68
CA ASN A 14 33.74 -31.25 -47.72
C ASN A 14 32.30 -31.84 -47.74
N GLY A 15 31.32 -30.95 -47.96
CA GLY A 15 29.90 -31.19 -48.30
C GLY A 15 29.68 -31.73 -49.74
N PRO A 16 28.62 -31.37 -50.52
CA PRO A 16 27.68 -30.23 -50.40
C PRO A 16 26.22 -30.47 -50.89
N HIS A 17 25.43 -29.36 -50.97
CA HIS A 17 24.34 -29.06 -51.94
C HIS A 17 23.00 -29.84 -51.86
N SER A 18 21.82 -29.34 -52.22
CA SER A 18 21.25 -28.03 -52.64
C SER A 18 19.77 -28.28 -53.02
N GLY A 19 18.86 -27.32 -52.84
CA GLY A 19 17.86 -27.06 -53.89
C GLY A 19 16.46 -26.62 -53.44
N ARG A 20 16.02 -25.49 -54.02
CA ARG A 20 14.75 -24.78 -53.84
C ARG A 20 13.60 -25.37 -54.67
N VAL A 21 12.40 -24.82 -54.42
CA VAL A 21 11.22 -24.50 -55.31
C VAL A 21 9.96 -25.00 -54.58
N GLY A 22 8.83 -24.31 -54.37
CA GLY A 22 8.18 -23.15 -54.96
C GLY A 22 6.71 -23.51 -55.28
N LEU A 23 5.75 -22.99 -54.49
CA LEU A 23 4.26 -22.77 -54.59
C LEU A 23 3.45 -23.27 -55.83
N PRO A 24 2.08 -23.42 -55.82
CA PRO A 24 1.09 -22.60 -55.07
C PRO A 24 -0.27 -23.24 -54.62
N GLY A 25 -0.93 -22.56 -53.66
CA GLY A 25 -2.36 -22.14 -53.68
C GLY A 25 -3.52 -23.14 -53.49
N ARG A 26 -4.32 -22.95 -52.43
CA ARG A 26 -5.79 -22.67 -52.44
C ARG A 26 -6.35 -22.71 -51.01
N GLY A 27 -7.23 -21.74 -50.70
CA GLY A 27 -7.79 -21.54 -49.37
C GLY A 27 -8.98 -22.45 -49.04
N ALA A 28 -9.30 -22.51 -47.75
CA ALA A 28 -10.66 -22.68 -47.24
C ALA A 28 -10.70 -22.29 -45.76
N ASP A 29 -11.78 -21.60 -45.44
CA ASP A 29 -12.21 -21.08 -44.15
C ASP A 29 -12.58 -22.22 -43.19
N ALA A 30 -12.17 -22.14 -41.92
CA ALA A 30 -12.77 -22.92 -40.81
C ALA A 30 -12.31 -22.39 -39.45
N ARG A 31 -13.22 -21.67 -38.78
CA ARG A 31 -13.17 -21.40 -37.34
C ARG A 31 -13.27 -22.72 -36.58
N GLN A 32 -12.27 -23.08 -35.77
CA GLN A 32 -12.45 -24.02 -34.65
C GLN A 32 -11.40 -23.81 -33.55
N SER A 33 -11.93 -23.49 -32.37
CA SER A 33 -11.44 -23.76 -31.01
C SER A 33 -9.96 -24.14 -30.82
N ARG A 34 -9.16 -23.18 -30.34
CA ARG A 34 -7.85 -23.47 -29.74
C ARG A 34 -8.02 -23.91 -28.28
N ARG A 35 -7.77 -25.19 -28.01
CA ARG A 35 -7.35 -25.68 -26.68
C ARG A 35 -5.97 -25.08 -26.33
N PRO A 36 -5.71 -24.63 -25.09
CA PRO A 36 -4.36 -24.23 -24.71
C PRO A 36 -3.46 -25.45 -24.52
N LEU A 37 -2.29 -25.38 -25.12
CA LEU A 37 -1.17 -26.28 -24.91
C LEU A 37 -0.61 -26.09 -23.49
N HIS A 38 -0.36 -27.21 -22.81
CA HIS A 38 0.42 -27.26 -21.58
C HIS A 38 1.83 -26.71 -21.78
N GLY A 39 2.31 -25.89 -20.84
CA GLY A 39 3.72 -25.78 -20.53
C GLY A 39 4.28 -24.36 -20.37
N GLN A 40 4.03 -23.72 -19.22
CA GLN A 40 5.04 -22.95 -18.46
C GLN A 40 4.66 -22.99 -16.98
N PRO A 41 5.60 -23.15 -16.03
CA PRO A 41 5.30 -23.03 -14.62
C PRO A 41 4.90 -21.59 -14.32
N ASP A 42 3.71 -21.45 -13.77
CA ASP A 42 3.13 -20.22 -13.28
C ASP A 42 4.05 -19.59 -12.22
N GLN A 43 4.78 -18.53 -12.60
CA GLN A 43 5.63 -17.75 -11.70
C GLN A 43 4.81 -16.69 -10.95
N ARG A 44 3.63 -17.07 -10.46
CA ARG A 44 2.92 -16.24 -9.49
C ARG A 44 3.74 -16.19 -8.20
N PRO A 45 3.93 -15.02 -7.58
CA PRO A 45 4.46 -14.94 -6.22
C PRO A 45 3.60 -15.84 -5.31
N PRO A 46 4.18 -16.47 -4.28
CA PRO A 46 3.42 -17.35 -3.39
C PRO A 46 2.23 -16.56 -2.83
N GLU A 47 1.02 -17.09 -3.02
CA GLU A 47 -0.16 -16.53 -2.35
C GLU A 47 0.15 -16.43 -0.85
N PRO A 48 -0.20 -15.32 -0.18
CA PRO A 48 -0.07 -15.22 1.25
C PRO A 48 -0.85 -16.38 1.86
N ARG A 49 -0.12 -17.35 2.40
CA ARG A 49 -0.74 -18.47 3.11
C ARG A 49 -1.34 -17.88 4.37
N LEU A 50 -2.64 -17.58 4.34
CA LEU A 50 -3.46 -17.44 5.53
C LEU A 50 -3.15 -18.65 6.41
N PHE A 51 -2.46 -18.42 7.52
CA PHE A 51 -2.23 -19.44 8.54
C PHE A 51 -3.60 -19.82 9.11
N ALA A 52 -4.26 -20.79 8.49
CA ALA A 52 -5.27 -21.59 9.15
C ALA A 52 -4.52 -22.71 9.87
N PRO A 53 -4.35 -22.67 11.20
CA PRO A 53 -3.88 -23.85 11.91
C PRO A 53 -4.89 -24.99 11.65
N ARG A 54 -4.50 -25.97 10.84
CA ARG A 54 -5.19 -27.27 10.84
C ARG A 54 -4.92 -27.90 12.20
N VAL A 55 -5.88 -27.76 13.11
CA VAL A 55 -5.95 -28.62 14.28
C VAL A 55 -6.48 -29.96 13.78
N ASP A 56 -5.56 -30.87 13.44
CA ASP A 56 -5.92 -32.26 13.18
C ASP A 56 -6.44 -32.88 14.48
N LEU A 57 -7.74 -33.14 14.54
CA LEU A 57 -8.37 -33.79 15.68
C LEU A 57 -7.98 -35.28 15.70
N PRO A 58 -7.69 -35.89 16.87
CA PRO A 58 -7.45 -37.31 16.97
C PRO A 58 -8.64 -38.13 16.46
N ALA A 59 -8.37 -39.16 15.66
CA ALA A 59 -9.37 -40.09 15.16
C ALA A 59 -10.13 -40.75 16.33
N GLY A 60 -11.46 -40.62 16.36
CA GLY A 60 -12.34 -41.30 17.32
C GLY A 60 -13.04 -40.40 18.33
N VAL A 61 -12.79 -39.09 18.35
CA VAL A 61 -13.60 -38.13 19.14
C VAL A 61 -14.79 -37.66 18.31
N SER A 62 -15.90 -38.40 18.37
CA SER A 62 -17.20 -37.82 18.00
C SER A 62 -17.64 -36.93 19.15
N TYR A 63 -17.34 -35.63 19.06
CA TYR A 63 -18.28 -34.67 19.63
C TYR A 63 -19.63 -35.02 18.99
N ARG A 64 -20.72 -35.17 19.75
CA ARG A 64 -22.01 -34.73 19.19
C ARG A 64 -21.68 -33.36 18.61
N ALA A 65 -21.70 -33.20 17.28
CA ALA A 65 -21.24 -31.98 16.62
C ALA A 65 -21.77 -30.80 17.44
N ALA A 66 -20.87 -30.14 18.18
CA ALA A 66 -21.33 -29.15 19.13
C ALA A 66 -21.98 -28.08 18.25
N GLN A 67 -23.26 -27.80 18.49
CA GLN A 67 -23.98 -26.76 17.76
C GLN A 67 -23.40 -25.41 18.18
N ILE A 68 -22.26 -25.05 17.58
CA ILE A 68 -21.53 -23.84 17.91
C ILE A 68 -22.28 -22.69 17.25
N ALA A 69 -22.63 -21.71 18.07
CA ALA A 69 -23.34 -20.54 17.63
C ALA A 69 -22.61 -19.31 18.13
N VAL A 70 -22.66 -18.23 17.36
CA VAL A 70 -22.09 -16.95 17.74
C VAL A 70 -23.15 -15.87 17.61
N THR A 71 -23.23 -15.00 18.60
CA THR A 71 -24.12 -13.83 18.56
C THR A 71 -23.35 -12.62 19.02
N GLY A 72 -23.66 -11.47 18.43
CA GLY A 72 -23.02 -10.22 18.75
C GLY A 72 -23.92 -9.03 18.50
N TYR A 73 -23.70 -7.97 19.26
CA TYR A 73 -24.39 -6.69 19.14
C TYR A 73 -23.39 -5.56 18.93
N GLY A 74 -23.67 -4.64 17.99
CA GLY A 74 -22.78 -3.53 17.64
C GLY A 74 -21.42 -4.03 17.13
N GLU A 75 -20.30 -3.59 17.73
CA GLU A 75 -18.97 -4.13 17.42
C GLU A 75 -18.85 -5.63 17.71
N GLY A 76 -19.57 -6.14 18.72
CA GLY A 76 -19.66 -7.59 18.92
C GLY A 76 -20.34 -8.29 17.74
N GLY A 77 -21.31 -7.61 17.10
CA GLY A 77 -21.98 -8.06 15.88
C GLY A 77 -21.03 -8.12 14.69
N LEU A 78 -20.15 -7.11 14.54
CA LEU A 78 -19.04 -7.13 13.57
C LEU A 78 -18.19 -8.39 13.77
N VAL A 79 -17.70 -8.61 14.99
CA VAL A 79 -16.81 -9.74 15.29
C VAL A 79 -17.52 -11.08 15.05
N ALA A 80 -18.76 -11.23 15.51
CA ALA A 80 -19.56 -12.44 15.28
C ALA A 80 -19.77 -12.70 13.78
N PHE A 81 -20.03 -11.65 13.00
CA PHE A 81 -20.27 -11.74 11.56
C PHE A 81 -19.03 -12.19 10.79
N TYR A 82 -17.89 -11.54 11.01
CA TYR A 82 -16.64 -11.90 10.35
C TYR A 82 -16.12 -13.26 10.83
N ALA A 83 -16.27 -13.58 12.12
CA ALA A 83 -15.95 -14.92 12.63
C ALA A 83 -16.77 -16.00 11.92
N ALA A 84 -18.08 -15.78 11.77
CA ALA A 84 -18.94 -16.73 11.05
C ALA A 84 -18.55 -16.88 9.58
N ALA A 85 -18.14 -15.81 8.91
CA ALA A 85 -17.69 -15.87 7.51
C ALA A 85 -16.45 -16.76 7.32
N ILE A 86 -15.50 -16.74 8.27
CA ILE A 86 -14.23 -17.49 8.15
C ILE A 86 -14.22 -18.84 8.86
N GLU A 87 -14.94 -18.98 9.98
CA GLU A 87 -14.91 -20.19 10.82
C GLU A 87 -16.11 -21.09 10.52
N GLN A 88 -15.84 -22.17 9.79
CA GLN A 88 -16.87 -23.09 9.29
C GLN A 88 -17.59 -23.87 10.39
N ARG A 89 -17.01 -24.00 11.58
CA ARG A 89 -17.62 -24.71 12.73
C ARG A 89 -18.82 -23.95 13.33
N ILE A 90 -18.96 -22.65 13.07
CA ILE A 90 -20.09 -21.85 13.55
C ILE A 90 -21.32 -22.14 12.69
N GLU A 91 -22.31 -22.86 13.25
CA GLU A 91 -23.50 -23.34 12.54
C GLU A 91 -24.63 -22.30 12.45
N SER A 92 -24.71 -21.40 13.44
CA SER A 92 -25.75 -20.37 13.54
C SER A 92 -25.14 -19.05 14.01
N THR A 93 -25.52 -17.97 13.36
CA THR A 93 -25.00 -16.63 13.66
C THR A 93 -26.15 -15.62 13.84
N LEU A 94 -26.09 -14.82 14.90
CA LEU A 94 -26.94 -13.64 15.08
C LEU A 94 -26.08 -12.36 15.07
N VAL A 95 -26.31 -11.54 14.05
CA VAL A 95 -25.66 -10.23 13.87
C VAL A 95 -26.67 -9.15 14.21
N SER A 96 -26.51 -8.51 15.37
CA SER A 96 -27.41 -7.45 15.83
C SER A 96 -26.75 -6.07 15.75
N GLY A 97 -27.45 -5.11 15.12
CA GLY A 97 -27.06 -3.69 15.13
C GLY A 97 -25.77 -3.35 14.38
N TYR A 98 -25.32 -4.18 13.43
CA TYR A 98 -24.09 -3.96 12.65
C TYR A 98 -24.30 -3.92 11.13
N PHE A 99 -25.06 -4.88 10.60
CA PHE A 99 -25.17 -5.16 9.16
C PHE A 99 -25.74 -3.98 8.37
N ARG A 100 -25.04 -3.53 7.31
CA ARG A 100 -25.45 -2.40 6.46
C ARG A 100 -24.63 -2.34 5.16
N SER A 101 -24.97 -1.42 4.27
CA SER A 101 -24.15 -1.16 3.08
C SER A 101 -22.78 -0.59 3.44
N ARG A 102 -21.71 -1.15 2.86
CA ARG A 102 -20.32 -0.73 3.16
C ARG A 102 -19.78 0.37 2.25
N GLN A 103 -20.60 0.93 1.37
CA GLN A 103 -20.20 1.99 0.43
C GLN A 103 -19.64 3.26 1.12
N ARG A 104 -19.87 3.43 2.43
CA ARG A 104 -19.36 4.54 3.25
C ARG A 104 -18.39 4.09 4.36
N VAL A 105 -17.72 2.93 4.20
CA VAL A 105 -16.79 2.37 5.22
C VAL A 105 -15.66 3.34 5.61
N ALA A 106 -15.26 4.23 4.71
CA ALA A 106 -14.29 5.29 4.96
C ALA A 106 -14.75 6.35 5.96
N GLU A 107 -16.04 6.37 6.34
CA GLU A 107 -16.60 7.24 7.38
C GLU A 107 -16.72 6.57 8.74
N GLU A 108 -16.52 5.26 8.84
CA GLU A 108 -16.69 4.49 10.08
C GLU A 108 -15.48 4.65 11.02
N PRO A 109 -15.32 3.97 12.17
CA PRO A 109 -14.04 3.99 12.90
C PRO A 109 -12.86 3.47 12.07
N LEU A 110 -11.64 3.97 12.32
CA LEU A 110 -10.42 3.60 11.56
C LEU A 110 -10.22 2.08 11.42
N TYR A 111 -10.45 1.32 12.49
CA TYR A 111 -10.27 -0.14 12.49
C TYR A 111 -11.23 -0.90 11.56
N ARG A 112 -12.29 -0.25 11.05
CA ARG A 112 -13.20 -0.85 10.05
C ARG A 112 -12.75 -0.62 8.61
N ASN A 113 -11.72 0.20 8.39
CA ASN A 113 -11.18 0.47 7.06
C ASN A 113 -10.25 -0.66 6.61
N VAL A 114 -10.84 -1.76 6.18
CA VAL A 114 -10.10 -2.94 5.71
C VAL A 114 -9.67 -2.70 4.26
N TRP A 115 -8.38 -2.94 3.98
CA TRP A 115 -7.80 -2.86 2.64
C TRP A 115 -8.54 -3.78 1.67
N ALA A 116 -8.83 -3.28 0.46
CA ALA A 116 -9.49 -3.99 -0.62
C ALA A 116 -10.91 -4.53 -0.31
N LEU A 117 -11.53 -4.15 0.82
CA LEU A 117 -12.84 -4.68 1.19
C LEU A 117 -13.87 -4.50 0.08
N LEU A 118 -14.07 -3.26 -0.38
CA LEU A 118 -15.03 -2.89 -1.42
C LEU A 118 -14.56 -3.24 -2.84
N HIS A 119 -13.34 -3.76 -2.99
CA HIS A 119 -12.90 -4.32 -4.28
C HIS A 119 -13.69 -5.59 -4.61
N GLU A 120 -14.08 -6.37 -3.60
CA GLU A 120 -14.75 -7.66 -3.79
C GLU A 120 -16.02 -7.83 -2.93
N PHE A 121 -16.13 -7.14 -1.80
CA PHE A 121 -17.13 -7.40 -0.77
C PHE A 121 -17.88 -6.16 -0.28
N GLY A 122 -19.18 -6.32 -0.06
CA GLY A 122 -19.96 -5.61 0.95
C GLY A 122 -20.40 -6.57 2.05
N ASP A 123 -21.27 -6.11 2.95
CA ASP A 123 -21.82 -7.00 3.98
C ASP A 123 -22.69 -8.10 3.35
N ALA A 124 -23.40 -7.82 2.25
CA ALA A 124 -24.15 -8.86 1.53
C ALA A 124 -23.25 -9.99 1.03
N GLU A 125 -22.11 -9.64 0.40
CA GLU A 125 -21.14 -10.62 -0.07
C GLU A 125 -20.47 -11.38 1.08
N ILE A 126 -20.12 -10.73 2.19
CA ILE A 126 -19.58 -11.44 3.37
C ILE A 126 -20.62 -12.40 3.95
N ALA A 127 -21.89 -11.98 4.02
CA ALA A 127 -22.96 -12.84 4.52
C ALA A 127 -23.16 -14.08 3.63
N SER A 128 -22.87 -13.97 2.34
CA SER A 128 -22.92 -15.12 1.42
C SER A 128 -21.89 -16.20 1.78
N LEU A 129 -20.73 -15.82 2.34
CA LEU A 129 -19.69 -16.77 2.80
C LEU A 129 -20.13 -17.61 4.00
N ILE A 130 -21.21 -17.21 4.68
CA ILE A 130 -21.78 -17.97 5.79
C ILE A 130 -22.60 -19.16 5.26
N ALA A 131 -23.13 -19.08 4.03
CA ALA A 131 -23.91 -20.17 3.45
C ALA A 131 -23.10 -21.49 3.41
N PRO A 132 -23.73 -22.65 3.70
CA PRO A 132 -25.16 -22.88 3.94
C PRO A 132 -25.61 -22.64 5.40
N ARG A 133 -24.74 -22.12 6.27
CA ARG A 133 -24.95 -22.00 7.72
C ARG A 133 -25.91 -20.87 8.05
N LYS A 134 -26.62 -20.98 9.18
CA LYS A 134 -27.81 -20.19 9.49
C LYS A 134 -27.42 -18.76 9.89
N LEU A 135 -28.15 -17.77 9.38
CA LEU A 135 -27.84 -16.36 9.62
C LEU A 135 -29.09 -15.56 10.02
N THR A 136 -29.02 -14.89 11.16
CA THR A 136 -30.00 -13.91 11.60
C THR A 136 -29.38 -12.52 11.59
N ILE A 137 -29.98 -11.61 10.85
CA ILE A 137 -29.66 -10.18 10.90
C ILE A 137 -30.74 -9.48 11.71
N GLU A 138 -30.36 -8.81 12.80
CA GLU A 138 -31.26 -7.99 13.61
C GLU A 138 -30.91 -6.51 13.42
N HIS A 139 -31.86 -5.72 12.93
CA HIS A 139 -31.75 -4.27 13.01
C HIS A 139 -32.05 -3.84 14.44
N ARG A 140 -31.06 -3.22 15.08
CA ARG A 140 -31.18 -2.73 16.45
C ARG A 140 -30.38 -1.45 16.61
N ARG A 141 -30.86 -0.56 17.47
CA ARG A 141 -30.14 0.66 17.85
C ARG A 141 -28.78 0.29 18.41
N GLY A 142 -27.69 0.81 17.84
CA GLY A 142 -26.31 0.67 18.34
C GLY A 142 -25.89 1.85 19.22
N PRO A 143 -24.71 1.79 19.86
CA PRO A 143 -24.12 2.97 20.49
C PRO A 143 -23.76 4.00 19.41
N ASP A 144 -24.31 5.21 19.51
CA ASP A 144 -23.96 6.32 18.63
C ASP A 144 -22.73 7.03 19.22
N LEU A 145 -21.57 6.91 18.57
CA LEU A 145 -20.31 7.59 18.94
C LEU A 145 -19.95 8.61 17.85
N VAL A 146 -20.78 9.65 17.73
CA VAL A 146 -20.42 10.89 17.01
C VAL A 146 -21.07 12.07 17.68
N ASP A 147 -20.26 13.09 17.92
CA ASP A 147 -20.74 14.43 18.22
C ASP A 147 -20.31 15.41 17.12
N ARG A 148 -20.95 15.31 15.95
CA ARG A 148 -20.80 16.29 14.86
C ARG A 148 -21.51 17.60 15.17
N GLN A 149 -22.14 17.74 16.33
CA GLN A 149 -23.08 18.82 16.61
C GLN A 149 -22.63 19.78 17.71
N THR A 150 -21.53 19.51 18.41
CA THR A 150 -20.98 20.47 19.38
C THR A 150 -19.75 21.19 18.82
N THR A 151 -19.63 22.47 19.16
CA THR A 151 -18.40 23.25 18.97
C THR A 151 -17.24 22.75 19.84
N THR A 152 -17.51 21.82 20.77
CA THR A 152 -16.55 21.24 21.72
C THR A 152 -16.78 19.72 21.82
N PRO A 153 -16.30 18.92 20.85
CA PRO A 153 -16.54 17.48 20.83
C PRO A 153 -15.93 16.81 22.08
N ALA A 154 -16.63 15.80 22.59
CA ALA A 154 -16.11 14.94 23.64
C ALA A 154 -14.75 14.35 23.24
N GLN A 155 -13.87 14.15 24.24
CA GLN A 155 -12.51 13.66 24.02
C GLN A 155 -12.39 12.20 24.47
N ALA A 156 -11.70 11.38 23.68
CA ALA A 156 -11.25 10.05 24.09
C ALA A 156 -9.72 9.99 23.93
N ASN A 157 -8.99 9.83 25.04
CA ASN A 157 -7.52 9.81 25.06
C ASN A 157 -6.86 11.02 24.35
N GLY A 158 -7.45 12.22 24.49
CA GLY A 158 -6.96 13.44 23.86
C GLY A 158 -7.31 13.58 22.37
N ILE A 159 -8.13 12.68 21.81
CA ILE A 159 -8.63 12.75 20.44
C ILE A 159 -10.08 13.24 20.46
N PRO A 160 -10.42 14.31 19.70
CA PRO A 160 -11.80 14.77 19.57
C PRO A 160 -12.66 13.73 18.83
N LEU A 161 -13.83 13.43 19.37
CA LEU A 161 -14.86 12.58 18.75
C LEU A 161 -15.75 13.39 17.78
N ASP A 162 -15.11 14.14 16.89
CA ASP A 162 -15.73 15.05 15.91
C ASP A 162 -16.24 14.33 14.64
N GLY A 163 -16.04 13.01 14.55
CA GLY A 163 -16.41 12.21 13.39
C GLY A 163 -15.49 12.37 12.18
N ILE A 164 -14.31 13.00 12.33
CA ILE A 164 -13.24 13.01 11.32
C ILE A 164 -12.54 11.66 11.28
N HIS A 165 -12.21 11.12 12.46
CA HIS A 165 -11.54 9.82 12.63
C HIS A 165 -12.51 8.62 12.55
N GLY A 166 -13.80 8.91 12.43
CA GLY A 166 -14.82 7.90 12.21
C GLY A 166 -16.13 8.15 12.94
N ARG A 167 -17.20 7.59 12.40
CA ARG A 167 -18.55 7.60 12.95
C ARG A 167 -19.01 6.20 13.26
N LEU A 168 -19.46 5.99 14.49
CA LEU A 168 -20.35 4.87 14.80
C LEU A 168 -21.77 5.41 14.95
N ASP A 169 -22.67 4.96 14.07
CA ASP A 169 -24.08 5.31 14.11
C ASP A 169 -24.96 4.08 13.87
N THR A 170 -26.18 4.13 14.40
CA THR A 170 -27.20 3.13 14.09
C THR A 170 -27.55 3.17 12.60
N PRO A 171 -27.43 2.05 11.85
CA PRO A 171 -27.82 2.01 10.45
C PRO A 171 -29.33 2.25 10.29
N LYS A 172 -29.74 2.88 9.19
CA LYS A 172 -31.17 3.06 8.90
C LYS A 172 -31.79 1.73 8.52
N TRP A 173 -33.04 1.45 8.94
CA TRP A 173 -33.74 0.20 8.60
C TRP A 173 -33.75 -0.08 7.09
N GLN A 174 -34.01 0.94 6.28
CA GLN A 174 -34.06 0.81 4.81
C GLN A 174 -32.72 0.36 4.22
N GLU A 175 -31.60 0.81 4.81
CA GLU A 175 -30.26 0.43 4.38
C GLU A 175 -29.98 -1.05 4.72
N VAL A 176 -30.35 -1.49 5.94
CA VAL A 176 -30.22 -2.88 6.37
C VAL A 176 -31.08 -3.81 5.50
N ALA A 177 -32.34 -3.43 5.27
CA ALA A 177 -33.27 -4.20 4.45
C ALA A 177 -32.81 -4.31 2.99
N ALA A 178 -32.27 -3.22 2.41
CA ALA A 178 -31.74 -3.25 1.06
C ALA A 178 -30.48 -4.13 0.94
N GLU A 179 -29.57 -4.05 1.91
CA GLU A 179 -28.38 -4.92 1.92
C GLU A 179 -28.75 -6.40 2.16
N PHE A 180 -29.78 -6.68 2.95
CA PHE A 180 -30.28 -8.05 3.15
C PHE A 180 -30.92 -8.60 1.88
N LYS A 181 -31.65 -7.76 1.14
CA LYS A 181 -32.18 -8.14 -0.17
C LYS A 181 -31.05 -8.49 -1.16
N ARG A 182 -29.93 -7.76 -1.15
CA ARG A 182 -28.75 -8.12 -1.96
C ARG A 182 -28.23 -9.52 -1.59
N LEU A 183 -28.19 -9.87 -0.31
CA LEU A 183 -27.86 -11.24 0.11
C LEU A 183 -28.85 -12.28 -0.45
N GLU A 184 -30.15 -11.96 -0.49
CA GLU A 184 -31.16 -12.86 -1.07
C GLU A 184 -30.94 -13.10 -2.57
N GLU A 185 -30.46 -12.09 -3.30
CA GLU A 185 -30.09 -12.19 -4.71
C GLU A 185 -28.81 -13.01 -4.92
N LEU A 186 -27.85 -12.96 -3.98
CA LEU A 186 -26.57 -13.67 -4.05
C LEU A 186 -26.68 -15.16 -3.67
N VAL A 187 -27.57 -15.50 -2.74
CA VAL A 187 -27.69 -16.87 -2.21
C VAL A 187 -29.14 -17.32 -2.30
N PRO A 188 -29.47 -18.42 -3.02
CA PRO A 188 -30.82 -18.98 -3.04
C PRO A 188 -31.33 -19.40 -1.64
N ASP A 189 -32.64 -19.25 -1.39
CA ASP A 189 -33.27 -19.68 -0.12
C ASP A 189 -33.07 -21.17 0.20
N SER A 190 -32.88 -22.00 -0.84
CA SER A 190 -32.62 -23.43 -0.69
C SER A 190 -31.23 -23.74 -0.10
N LEU A 191 -30.28 -22.81 -0.18
CA LEU A 191 -28.92 -23.01 0.29
C LEU A 191 -28.69 -22.52 1.71
N GLN A 192 -29.47 -21.55 2.20
CA GLN A 192 -29.22 -20.96 3.50
C GLN A 192 -30.52 -20.56 4.19
N LYS A 193 -30.72 -21.05 5.41
CA LYS A 193 -31.77 -20.51 6.30
C LYS A 193 -31.31 -19.17 6.86
N ARG A 194 -31.96 -18.09 6.44
CA ARG A 194 -31.65 -16.73 6.88
C ARG A 194 -32.90 -15.96 7.30
N ARG A 195 -32.74 -15.00 8.20
CA ARG A 195 -33.84 -14.17 8.73
C ARG A 195 -33.38 -12.72 8.92
N LEU A 196 -34.22 -11.77 8.50
CA LEU A 196 -34.10 -10.37 8.86
C LEU A 196 -35.16 -10.02 9.91
N VAL A 197 -34.73 -9.45 11.03
CA VAL A 197 -35.60 -9.08 12.15
C VAL A 197 -35.49 -7.58 12.40
N ASN A 198 -36.63 -6.91 12.49
CA ASN A 198 -36.69 -5.52 12.95
C ASN A 198 -36.86 -5.49 14.48
N GLY A 199 -35.77 -5.17 15.20
CA GLY A 199 -35.73 -5.17 16.66
C GLY A 199 -36.55 -4.06 17.34
N THR A 200 -37.21 -3.17 16.58
CA THR A 200 -38.14 -2.17 17.14
C THR A 200 -39.59 -2.64 17.19
N ASN A 201 -39.92 -3.77 16.56
CA ASN A 201 -41.30 -4.25 16.43
C ASN A 201 -41.64 -5.33 17.46
N ALA A 202 -42.90 -5.36 17.89
CA ALA A 202 -43.45 -6.42 18.74
C ALA A 202 -43.68 -7.70 17.90
N GLY A 203 -42.65 -8.54 17.79
CA GLY A 203 -42.68 -9.86 17.14
C GLY A 203 -41.73 -10.84 17.82
N PRO A 204 -41.58 -12.09 17.31
CA PRO A 204 -40.57 -13.03 17.82
C PRO A 204 -39.20 -12.35 17.79
N THR A 205 -38.47 -12.41 18.91
CA THR A 205 -37.19 -11.72 19.02
C THR A 205 -36.16 -12.40 18.12
N ALA A 206 -35.14 -11.68 17.65
CA ALA A 206 -34.08 -12.30 16.84
C ALA A 206 -33.39 -13.47 17.58
N LEU A 207 -33.35 -13.37 18.91
CA LEU A 207 -32.86 -14.41 19.81
C LEU A 207 -33.72 -15.68 19.78
N ASP A 208 -35.04 -15.56 19.68
CA ASP A 208 -35.94 -16.72 19.62
C ASP A 208 -35.61 -17.60 18.43
N GLY A 209 -35.60 -17.01 17.24
CA GLY A 209 -35.27 -17.77 16.04
C GLY A 209 -33.82 -18.27 16.03
N PHE A 210 -32.87 -17.52 16.62
CA PHE A 210 -31.48 -17.97 16.75
C PHE A 210 -31.36 -19.21 17.65
N CYS A 211 -32.13 -19.28 18.73
CA CYS A 211 -32.21 -20.45 19.60
C CYS A 211 -32.95 -21.63 18.94
N ASP A 212 -34.03 -21.35 18.19
CA ASP A 212 -34.74 -22.36 17.38
C ASP A 212 -33.80 -22.99 16.35
N ASP A 213 -32.91 -22.18 15.76
CA ASP A 213 -31.88 -22.65 14.83
C ASP A 213 -30.89 -23.62 15.49
N LEU A 214 -30.72 -23.56 16.80
CA LEU A 214 -29.93 -24.51 17.58
C LEU A 214 -30.76 -25.66 18.15
N GLY A 215 -32.09 -25.66 17.97
CA GLY A 215 -32.97 -26.61 18.64
C GLY A 215 -32.95 -26.47 20.17
N ILE A 216 -32.55 -25.29 20.68
CA ILE A 216 -32.49 -24.99 22.11
C ILE A 216 -33.76 -24.22 22.47
N PRO A 217 -34.66 -24.76 23.33
CA PRO A 217 -35.83 -24.01 23.77
C PRO A 217 -35.39 -22.86 24.68
N LEU A 218 -35.54 -21.62 24.20
CA LEU A 218 -35.19 -20.43 24.99
C LEU A 218 -36.22 -20.24 26.12
N ARG A 219 -35.78 -20.45 27.37
CA ARG A 219 -36.55 -20.13 28.58
C ARG A 219 -36.04 -18.83 29.19
N VAL A 220 -36.56 -17.68 28.75
CA VAL A 220 -36.30 -16.40 29.44
C VAL A 220 -37.38 -16.20 30.52
N PRO A 221 -37.04 -16.21 31.82
CA PRO A 221 -38.04 -16.17 32.91
C PRO A 221 -38.84 -14.86 32.95
N ASP A 222 -38.23 -13.75 32.55
CA ASP A 222 -38.86 -12.43 32.48
C ASP A 222 -38.13 -11.57 31.43
N ARG A 223 -38.82 -11.21 30.34
CA ARG A 223 -38.28 -10.36 29.27
C ARG A 223 -38.36 -8.86 29.58
N SER A 224 -39.00 -8.48 30.69
CA SER A 224 -39.19 -7.08 31.08
C SER A 224 -37.99 -6.47 31.82
N LYS A 225 -37.03 -7.31 32.25
CA LYS A 225 -35.83 -6.87 32.99
C LYS A 225 -34.55 -7.18 32.20
N PRO A 226 -33.57 -6.26 32.16
CA PRO A 226 -32.25 -6.58 31.65
C PRO A 226 -31.63 -7.73 32.44
N LEU A 227 -30.94 -8.65 31.75
CA LEU A 227 -30.14 -9.67 32.41
C LEU A 227 -29.03 -9.00 33.22
N ALA A 228 -28.92 -9.34 34.50
CA ALA A 228 -27.82 -8.93 35.35
C ALA A 228 -26.67 -9.94 35.23
N ASP A 229 -25.43 -9.47 35.21
CA ASP A 229 -24.26 -10.35 35.30
C ASP A 229 -24.18 -10.93 36.72
N ALA A 230 -24.42 -12.24 36.84
CA ALA A 230 -24.38 -12.94 38.12
C ALA A 230 -22.95 -13.26 38.60
N ARG A 231 -21.91 -12.93 37.81
CA ARG A 231 -20.52 -13.22 38.16
C ARG A 231 -19.94 -12.12 39.04
N HIS A 232 -19.89 -12.37 40.34
CA HIS A 232 -19.37 -11.40 41.31
C HIS A 232 -17.84 -11.23 41.30
N SER A 233 -17.10 -12.22 40.81
CA SER A 233 -15.62 -12.20 40.73
C SER A 233 -15.07 -11.83 39.36
N PHE A 234 -15.95 -11.50 38.40
CA PHE A 234 -15.56 -11.21 37.03
C PHE A 234 -15.57 -9.69 36.78
N ASP A 235 -14.41 -9.15 36.41
CA ASP A 235 -14.28 -7.77 35.96
C ASP A 235 -14.11 -7.71 34.42
N PRO A 236 -15.10 -7.21 33.67
CA PRO A 236 -15.02 -7.07 32.22
C PRO A 236 -13.93 -6.09 31.77
N HIS A 237 -13.63 -5.04 32.55
CA HIS A 237 -12.61 -4.05 32.22
C HIS A 237 -11.22 -4.65 32.33
N GLU A 238 -10.97 -5.43 33.39
CA GLU A 238 -9.72 -6.13 33.59
C GLU A 238 -9.50 -7.24 32.54
N ARG A 239 -10.56 -7.96 32.11
CA ARG A 239 -10.48 -8.86 30.95
C ARG A 239 -10.11 -8.09 29.68
N GLN A 240 -10.78 -6.98 29.39
CA GLN A 240 -10.49 -6.16 28.21
C GLN A 240 -9.05 -5.66 28.23
N ARG A 241 -8.56 -5.20 29.39
CA ARG A 241 -7.18 -4.75 29.56
C ARG A 241 -6.18 -5.87 29.23
N ARG A 242 -6.42 -7.11 29.68
CA ARG A 242 -5.59 -8.26 29.31
C ARG A 242 -5.64 -8.54 27.81
N GLN A 243 -6.84 -8.58 27.22
CA GLN A 243 -7.00 -8.82 25.78
C GLN A 243 -6.26 -7.78 24.93
N VAL A 244 -6.35 -6.49 25.28
CA VAL A 244 -5.62 -5.42 24.57
C VAL A 244 -4.11 -5.60 24.72
N LYS A 245 -3.62 -5.93 25.93
CA LYS A 245 -2.20 -6.20 26.16
C LYS A 245 -1.71 -7.44 25.39
N ASP A 246 -2.51 -8.48 25.32
CA ASP A 246 -2.17 -9.71 24.58
C ASP A 246 -2.10 -9.41 23.07
N LEU A 247 -3.04 -8.63 22.53
CA LEU A 247 -3.03 -8.17 21.13
C LEU A 247 -1.82 -7.27 20.85
N GLU A 248 -1.53 -6.33 21.74
CA GLU A 248 -0.35 -5.46 21.64
C GLU A 248 0.92 -6.31 21.63
N GLN A 249 1.11 -7.20 22.60
CA GLN A 249 2.29 -8.07 22.68
C GLN A 249 2.44 -8.94 21.43
N HIS A 250 1.35 -9.48 20.91
CA HIS A 250 1.36 -10.25 19.67
C HIS A 250 1.85 -9.39 18.49
N ILE A 251 1.27 -8.21 18.30
CA ILE A 251 1.67 -7.28 17.23
C ILE A 251 3.12 -6.84 17.40
N GLN A 252 3.57 -6.52 18.63
CA GLN A 252 4.97 -6.16 18.88
C GLN A 252 5.94 -7.31 18.59
N SER A 253 5.54 -8.57 18.84
CA SER A 253 6.31 -9.73 18.40
C SER A 253 6.42 -9.80 16.88
N LEU A 254 5.31 -9.60 16.16
CA LEU A 254 5.31 -9.55 14.69
C LEU A 254 6.21 -8.43 14.16
N VAL A 255 6.18 -7.24 14.77
CA VAL A 255 7.06 -6.12 14.39
C VAL A 255 8.54 -6.51 14.53
N ASN A 256 8.91 -7.14 15.64
CA ASN A 256 10.28 -7.60 15.87
C ASN A 256 10.70 -8.68 14.85
N ASP A 257 9.80 -9.63 14.56
CA ASP A 257 10.06 -10.76 13.67
C ASP A 257 9.85 -10.43 12.19
N SER A 258 9.38 -9.22 11.87
CA SER A 258 8.98 -8.80 10.52
C SER A 258 10.10 -8.95 9.49
N HIS A 259 11.36 -8.79 9.89
CA HIS A 259 12.52 -9.02 9.03
C HIS A 259 12.60 -10.48 8.53
N VAL A 260 12.24 -11.46 9.36
CA VAL A 260 12.21 -12.88 8.99
C VAL A 260 11.11 -13.16 7.97
N ALA A 261 9.95 -12.53 8.12
CA ALA A 261 8.85 -12.63 7.15
C ALA A 261 9.29 -12.07 5.79
N ARG A 262 9.88 -10.87 5.77
CA ARG A 262 10.40 -10.23 4.55
C ARG A 262 11.50 -11.04 3.87
N GLU A 263 12.46 -11.59 4.62
CA GLU A 263 13.50 -12.46 4.07
C GLU A 263 12.94 -13.73 3.41
N ARG A 264 11.80 -14.24 3.90
CA ARG A 264 11.10 -15.37 3.25
C ARG A 264 10.33 -14.93 2.01
N PHE A 265 9.73 -13.75 2.05
CA PHE A 265 8.93 -13.19 0.96
C PHE A 265 9.77 -12.77 -0.24
N SER A 266 10.80 -11.94 -0.05
CA SER A 266 11.59 -11.32 -1.12
C SER A 266 12.95 -12.01 -1.33
N LYS A 267 12.97 -13.34 -1.49
CA LYS A 267 14.21 -14.08 -1.77
C LYS A 267 14.74 -13.76 -3.16
N LEU A 268 15.76 -12.91 -3.22
CA LEU A 268 16.44 -12.52 -4.45
C LEU A 268 17.78 -13.25 -4.60
N ASP A 269 18.02 -13.76 -5.81
CA ASP A 269 19.30 -14.37 -6.18
C ASP A 269 20.29 -13.28 -6.60
N ALA A 270 21.33 -13.10 -5.79
CA ALA A 270 22.40 -12.12 -5.99
C ALA A 270 23.66 -12.73 -6.64
N THR A 271 23.54 -13.81 -7.41
CA THR A 271 24.66 -14.40 -8.19
C THR A 271 25.14 -13.51 -9.32
N SER A 272 24.24 -12.73 -9.93
CA SER A 272 24.55 -11.73 -10.93
C SER A 272 23.54 -10.58 -10.89
N VAL A 273 23.90 -9.42 -11.45
CA VAL A 273 22.99 -8.28 -11.58
C VAL A 273 21.75 -8.66 -12.40
N ASP A 274 21.93 -9.37 -13.51
CA ASP A 274 20.81 -9.74 -14.40
C ASP A 274 19.83 -10.70 -13.71
N THR A 275 20.35 -11.69 -12.99
CA THR A 275 19.51 -12.63 -12.20
C THR A 275 18.72 -11.88 -11.13
N PHE A 276 19.39 -10.97 -10.40
CA PHE A 276 18.77 -10.18 -9.35
C PHE A 276 17.65 -9.30 -9.91
N VAL A 277 17.94 -8.55 -10.98
CA VAL A 277 16.97 -7.68 -11.67
C VAL A 277 15.78 -8.49 -12.17
N ALA A 278 16.00 -9.65 -12.78
CA ALA A 278 14.91 -10.53 -13.21
C ALA A 278 14.01 -10.94 -12.03
N GLY A 279 14.60 -11.28 -10.88
CA GLY A 279 13.87 -11.62 -9.65
C GLY A 279 13.07 -10.45 -9.04
N THR A 280 13.50 -9.20 -9.25
CA THR A 280 12.76 -8.02 -8.75
C THR A 280 11.47 -7.73 -9.50
N ARG A 281 11.32 -8.18 -10.75
CA ARG A 281 10.14 -7.87 -11.59
C ARG A 281 8.81 -8.33 -10.98
N PRO A 282 8.62 -9.59 -10.55
CA PRO A 282 7.37 -10.01 -9.90
C PRO A 282 7.14 -9.29 -8.56
N LEU A 283 8.21 -8.98 -7.81
CA LEU A 283 8.08 -8.22 -6.56
C LEU A 283 7.64 -6.77 -6.80
N ARG A 284 8.10 -6.15 -7.90
CA ARG A 284 7.67 -4.81 -8.31
C ARG A 284 6.21 -4.77 -8.70
N ASP A 285 5.76 -5.75 -9.49
CA ASP A 285 4.34 -5.86 -9.87
C ASP A 285 3.46 -6.09 -8.62
N TYR A 286 3.89 -6.97 -7.71
CA TYR A 286 3.21 -7.19 -6.43
C TYR A 286 3.17 -5.90 -5.59
N ALA A 287 4.29 -5.19 -5.41
CA ALA A 287 4.31 -3.94 -4.65
C ALA A 287 3.37 -2.88 -5.27
N TRP A 288 3.31 -2.77 -6.60
CA TRP A 288 2.41 -1.82 -7.24
C TRP A 288 0.94 -2.23 -7.07
N ARG A 289 0.59 -3.48 -7.38
CA ARG A 289 -0.82 -3.93 -7.42
C ARG A 289 -1.40 -4.25 -6.05
N GLU A 290 -0.63 -4.89 -5.18
CA GLU A 290 -1.12 -5.44 -3.92
C GLU A 290 -0.92 -4.48 -2.74
N LEU A 291 0.22 -3.78 -2.67
CA LEU A 291 0.54 -2.88 -1.56
C LEU A 291 0.01 -1.46 -1.77
N PHE A 292 0.41 -0.82 -2.87
CA PHE A 292 0.05 0.58 -3.11
C PHE A 292 -1.28 0.72 -3.84
N GLY A 293 -1.67 -0.29 -4.63
CA GLY A 293 -2.81 -0.25 -5.52
C GLY A 293 -2.51 0.45 -6.84
N LYS A 294 -2.93 -0.16 -7.95
CA LYS A 294 -2.77 0.37 -9.30
C LYS A 294 -4.14 0.60 -9.93
N PHE A 295 -4.38 1.79 -10.48
CA PHE A 295 -5.54 2.03 -11.34
C PHE A 295 -5.32 1.36 -12.69
N ASP A 296 -6.33 0.62 -13.16
CA ASP A 296 -6.29 -0.04 -14.48
C ASP A 296 -6.76 0.90 -15.60
N ASP A 297 -7.35 2.05 -15.26
CA ASP A 297 -7.73 3.07 -16.23
C ASP A 297 -6.48 3.60 -16.99
N PRO A 298 -6.56 3.71 -18.33
CA PRO A 298 -5.46 4.26 -19.11
C PRO A 298 -5.27 5.75 -18.79
N LEU A 299 -4.01 6.20 -18.75
CA LEU A 299 -3.70 7.61 -18.63
C LEU A 299 -4.28 8.41 -19.80
N LEU A 300 -4.79 9.60 -19.51
CA LEU A 300 -5.23 10.57 -20.52
C LEU A 300 -4.03 11.10 -21.31
N LEU A 301 -4.28 11.72 -22.47
CA LEU A 301 -3.27 12.57 -23.11
C LEU A 301 -2.87 13.69 -22.14
N ALA A 302 -1.57 13.99 -22.04
CA ALA A 302 -1.06 14.92 -21.03
C ALA A 302 -1.61 16.34 -21.13
N ASN A 303 -2.01 16.78 -22.33
CA ASN A 303 -2.56 18.13 -22.59
C ASN A 303 -1.86 19.23 -21.78
N PRO A 304 -0.52 19.36 -21.92
CA PRO A 304 0.25 20.22 -21.04
C PRO A 304 -0.18 21.67 -21.18
N ARG A 305 -0.53 22.28 -20.05
CA ARG A 305 -0.86 23.71 -19.95
C ARG A 305 0.20 24.36 -19.08
N SER A 306 0.83 25.41 -19.58
CA SER A 306 1.92 26.06 -18.86
C SER A 306 1.83 27.57 -18.87
N ARG A 307 2.33 28.21 -17.81
CA ARG A 307 2.56 29.67 -17.76
C ARG A 307 3.91 29.99 -17.12
N LYS A 308 4.62 30.99 -17.66
CA LYS A 308 5.86 31.50 -17.05
C LYS A 308 5.51 32.19 -15.73
N ILE A 309 6.19 31.80 -14.65
CA ILE A 309 6.00 32.36 -13.30
C ILE A 309 7.30 32.83 -12.66
N TYR A 310 8.46 32.46 -13.22
CA TYR A 310 9.76 32.92 -12.77
C TYR A 310 10.62 33.41 -13.95
N GLU A 311 11.40 34.44 -13.68
CA GLU A 311 12.43 34.96 -14.56
C GLU A 311 13.66 35.26 -13.70
N ARG A 312 14.67 34.39 -13.79
CA ARG A 312 15.94 34.50 -13.08
C ARG A 312 17.10 34.57 -14.09
N PRO A 313 18.28 35.08 -13.70
CA PRO A 313 19.41 35.20 -14.62
C PRO A 313 19.82 33.87 -15.30
N LYS A 314 19.81 32.75 -14.53
CA LYS A 314 20.29 31.45 -15.02
C LYS A 314 19.20 30.52 -15.56
N TRP A 315 17.95 30.72 -15.18
CA TRP A 315 16.86 29.84 -15.56
C TRP A 315 15.51 30.58 -15.61
N THR A 316 14.58 30.00 -16.36
CA THR A 316 13.19 30.44 -16.48
C THR A 316 12.27 29.36 -15.92
N GLY A 317 11.27 29.75 -15.13
CA GLY A 317 10.36 28.82 -14.46
C GLY A 317 8.93 28.89 -14.98
N TYR A 318 8.32 27.72 -15.19
CA TYR A 318 6.97 27.56 -15.71
C TYR A 318 6.14 26.71 -14.77
N GLU A 319 4.98 27.20 -14.36
CA GLU A 319 3.97 26.32 -13.77
C GLU A 319 3.37 25.47 -14.89
N VAL A 320 3.21 24.17 -14.65
CA VAL A 320 2.70 23.20 -15.61
C VAL A 320 1.59 22.36 -14.97
N VAL A 321 0.51 22.13 -15.72
CA VAL A 321 -0.58 21.22 -15.38
C VAL A 321 -0.74 20.17 -16.48
N LEU A 322 -0.85 18.90 -16.08
CA LEU A 322 -1.02 17.74 -16.95
C LEU A 322 -2.31 16.99 -16.59
N ASP A 323 -3.08 16.57 -17.58
CA ASP A 323 -4.19 15.63 -17.36
C ASP A 323 -3.62 14.22 -17.10
N VAL A 324 -4.18 13.48 -16.12
CA VAL A 324 -3.70 12.15 -15.70
C VAL A 324 -4.78 11.09 -15.87
N LEU A 325 -5.88 11.21 -15.11
CA LEU A 325 -7.08 10.36 -15.19
C LEU A 325 -8.30 11.28 -15.16
N PRO A 326 -9.53 10.79 -15.44
CA PRO A 326 -10.73 11.58 -15.18
C PRO A 326 -10.71 12.16 -13.76
N ASP A 327 -10.90 13.47 -13.64
CA ASP A 327 -10.87 14.24 -12.39
C ASP A 327 -9.51 14.25 -11.62
N LEU A 328 -8.44 13.69 -12.19
CA LEU A 328 -7.09 13.73 -11.63
C LEU A 328 -6.11 14.42 -12.58
N PHE A 329 -5.40 15.40 -12.05
CA PHE A 329 -4.32 16.10 -12.75
C PHE A 329 -3.01 16.04 -11.96
N ALA A 330 -1.89 16.21 -12.64
CA ALA A 330 -0.59 16.50 -12.04
C ALA A 330 -0.28 17.99 -12.26
N TRP A 331 0.35 18.63 -11.29
CA TRP A 331 0.85 19.99 -11.49
C TRP A 331 2.19 20.19 -10.77
N GLY A 332 2.96 21.17 -11.23
CA GLY A 332 4.28 21.46 -10.68
C GLY A 332 4.93 22.64 -11.37
N VAL A 333 6.21 22.86 -11.06
CA VAL A 333 7.01 23.92 -11.66
C VAL A 333 8.22 23.33 -12.38
N LEU A 334 8.35 23.61 -13.67
CA LEU A 334 9.52 23.29 -14.49
C LEU A 334 10.49 24.47 -14.50
N LEU A 335 11.74 24.24 -14.10
CA LEU A 335 12.84 25.20 -14.21
C LEU A 335 13.74 24.79 -15.38
N VAL A 336 13.90 25.71 -16.32
CA VAL A 336 14.65 25.49 -17.57
C VAL A 336 15.86 26.43 -17.59
N PRO A 337 17.09 25.91 -17.69
CA PRO A 337 18.28 26.74 -17.82
C PRO A 337 18.23 27.63 -19.07
N ASN A 338 18.62 28.90 -18.92
CA ASN A 338 18.58 29.91 -19.99
C ASN A 338 19.70 29.73 -21.02
N ASP A 339 20.72 28.93 -20.71
CA ASP A 339 21.91 28.70 -21.54
C ASP A 339 21.83 27.42 -22.39
N LEU A 340 20.65 26.78 -22.46
CA LEU A 340 20.41 25.62 -23.31
C LEU A 340 20.68 25.95 -24.79
N LYS A 341 21.59 25.20 -25.41
CA LYS A 341 21.89 25.35 -26.84
C LYS A 341 20.88 24.60 -27.70
N PRO A 342 20.67 25.01 -28.98
CA PRO A 342 19.83 24.27 -29.91
C PRO A 342 20.26 22.80 -30.01
N GLY A 343 19.31 21.88 -29.77
CA GLY A 343 19.55 20.43 -29.80
C GLY A 343 20.24 19.85 -28.56
N GLU A 344 20.64 20.67 -27.59
CA GLU A 344 21.20 20.20 -26.32
C GLU A 344 20.11 19.52 -25.48
N LYS A 345 20.43 18.36 -24.91
CA LYS A 345 19.59 17.65 -23.95
C LYS A 345 20.28 17.60 -22.60
N ARG A 346 19.56 17.94 -21.54
CA ARG A 346 20.08 17.92 -20.17
C ARG A 346 19.33 16.94 -19.29
N ALA A 347 20.03 16.49 -18.24
CA ALA A 347 19.45 15.69 -17.18
C ALA A 347 18.37 16.50 -16.43
N VAL A 348 17.36 15.78 -15.93
CA VAL A 348 16.27 16.32 -15.12
C VAL A 348 16.44 15.85 -13.68
N VAL A 349 16.21 16.73 -12.72
CA VAL A 349 16.03 16.35 -11.31
C VAL A 349 14.60 16.68 -10.88
N VAL A 350 13.82 15.65 -10.57
CA VAL A 350 12.50 15.80 -9.96
C VAL A 350 12.68 16.07 -8.46
N CYS A 351 12.31 17.27 -8.01
CA CYS A 351 12.53 17.76 -6.65
C CYS A 351 11.22 17.76 -5.86
N GLN A 352 11.06 16.81 -4.93
CA GLN A 352 9.81 16.57 -4.22
C GLN A 352 9.79 17.18 -2.82
N HIS A 353 8.79 18.04 -2.57
CA HIS A 353 8.49 18.55 -1.24
C HIS A 353 7.82 17.48 -0.34
N GLY A 354 7.94 17.66 0.97
CA GLY A 354 7.28 16.86 2.01
C GLY A 354 5.87 17.32 2.37
N ARG A 355 5.39 16.86 3.53
CA ARG A 355 4.04 17.11 4.07
C ARG A 355 3.72 18.60 4.12
N ASN A 356 2.50 18.98 3.72
CA ASN A 356 2.02 20.37 3.61
C ASN A 356 2.78 21.30 2.64
N GLY A 357 3.85 20.82 2.01
CA GLY A 357 4.64 21.62 1.08
C GLY A 357 3.93 21.92 -0.23
N LEU A 358 4.52 22.86 -0.98
CA LEU A 358 4.20 23.21 -2.35
C LEU A 358 5.48 23.19 -3.20
N PRO A 359 5.37 23.09 -4.54
CA PRO A 359 6.50 23.24 -5.45
C PRO A 359 7.39 24.47 -5.18
N LYS A 360 6.79 25.61 -4.85
CA LYS A 360 7.54 26.83 -4.56
C LYS A 360 8.48 26.70 -3.35
N ASP A 361 8.13 25.86 -2.37
CA ASP A 361 8.87 25.77 -1.10
C ASP A 361 10.24 25.12 -1.28
N VAL A 362 10.45 24.37 -2.38
CA VAL A 362 11.76 23.81 -2.76
C VAL A 362 12.56 24.73 -3.69
N ILE A 363 11.94 25.81 -4.19
CA ILE A 363 12.49 26.72 -5.21
C ILE A 363 12.91 28.06 -4.59
N GLU A 364 12.13 28.61 -3.66
CA GLU A 364 12.38 29.94 -3.12
C GLU A 364 11.96 30.13 -1.67
N GLY A 365 12.55 31.15 -1.05
CA GLY A 365 12.22 31.62 0.29
C GLY A 365 13.12 31.06 1.38
N ASP A 366 14.13 30.26 1.02
CA ASP A 366 15.07 29.59 1.94
C ASP A 366 14.33 28.90 3.09
N GLN A 367 13.26 28.17 2.73
CA GLN A 367 12.50 27.42 3.72
C GLN A 367 13.44 26.46 4.45
N ARG A 368 13.38 26.46 5.79
CA ARG A 368 14.37 25.81 6.68
C ARG A 368 14.72 24.36 6.32
N GLY A 369 13.77 23.61 5.76
CA GLY A 369 13.98 22.21 5.38
C GLY A 369 14.56 22.02 3.97
N TYR A 370 14.47 23.01 3.08
CA TYR A 370 14.73 22.82 1.66
C TYR A 370 15.90 23.65 1.14
N HIS A 371 16.15 24.83 1.70
CA HIS A 371 17.27 25.70 1.28
C HIS A 371 17.33 25.92 -0.24
N ASP A 372 16.16 26.13 -0.85
CA ASP A 372 15.95 26.38 -2.27
C ASP A 372 16.68 25.37 -3.19
N PHE A 373 16.80 24.10 -2.74
CA PHE A 373 17.64 23.11 -3.42
C PHE A 373 17.27 22.88 -4.89
N ALA A 374 15.99 23.03 -5.25
CA ALA A 374 15.54 22.92 -6.64
C ALA A 374 16.10 24.07 -7.50
N ALA A 375 16.06 25.31 -7.00
CA ALA A 375 16.64 26.46 -7.70
C ALA A 375 18.16 26.36 -7.79
N ARG A 376 18.82 25.88 -6.74
CA ARG A 376 20.28 25.66 -6.72
C ARG A 376 20.72 24.61 -7.73
N LEU A 377 19.94 23.54 -7.92
CA LEU A 377 20.19 22.55 -8.98
C LEU A 377 19.98 23.15 -10.37
N ALA A 378 18.95 24.00 -10.56
CA ALA A 378 18.78 24.73 -11.81
C ALA A 378 19.93 25.71 -12.09
N ASP A 379 20.49 26.35 -11.04
CA ASP A 379 21.67 27.21 -11.14
C ASP A 379 22.96 26.45 -11.53
N GLU A 380 23.01 25.14 -11.30
CA GLU A 380 24.06 24.22 -11.78
C GLU A 380 23.81 23.71 -13.21
N GLY A 381 22.68 24.10 -13.82
CA GLY A 381 22.35 23.78 -15.21
C GLY A 381 21.50 22.53 -15.39
N PHE A 382 21.02 21.89 -14.32
CA PHE A 382 20.00 20.83 -14.44
C PHE A 382 18.66 21.42 -14.89
N ILE A 383 17.89 20.65 -15.65
CA ILE A 383 16.45 20.89 -15.74
C ILE A 383 15.84 20.39 -14.44
N VAL A 384 14.92 21.14 -13.84
CA VAL A 384 14.30 20.74 -12.59
C VAL A 384 12.79 20.72 -12.76
N PHE A 385 12.14 19.67 -12.25
CA PHE A 385 10.68 19.64 -12.14
C PHE A 385 10.30 19.45 -10.68
N ALA A 386 9.59 20.41 -10.10
CA ALA A 386 9.08 20.33 -8.74
C ALA A 386 7.57 20.03 -8.78
N PRO A 387 7.15 18.75 -8.72
CA PRO A 387 5.73 18.39 -8.68
C PRO A 387 5.09 18.72 -7.33
N HIS A 388 3.77 18.91 -7.37
CA HIS A 388 2.93 18.87 -6.19
C HIS A 388 2.33 17.49 -5.99
N ASN A 389 2.63 16.88 -4.84
CA ASN A 389 1.93 15.69 -4.38
C ASN A 389 0.80 16.07 -3.41
N PRO A 390 -0.28 15.27 -3.30
CA PRO A 390 -1.49 15.61 -2.55
C PRO A 390 -1.32 15.51 -1.02
N TYR A 391 -0.36 16.24 -0.45
CA TYR A 391 0.00 16.21 0.97
C TYR A 391 -0.52 17.41 1.77
N ARG A 392 -1.47 18.17 1.21
CA ARG A 392 -1.95 19.42 1.82
C ARG A 392 -3.36 19.27 2.37
N GLY A 393 -3.57 19.85 3.56
CA GLY A 393 -4.88 19.89 4.21
C GLY A 393 -5.14 18.73 5.17
N GLU A 394 -4.08 18.09 5.66
CA GLU A 394 -4.08 17.07 6.73
C GLU A 394 -5.19 16.03 6.58
N ASP A 395 -6.25 16.13 7.38
CA ASP A 395 -7.37 15.19 7.34
C ASP A 395 -8.01 15.04 5.95
N ARG A 396 -7.87 16.04 5.06
CA ARG A 396 -8.35 15.94 3.68
C ARG A 396 -7.68 14.82 2.90
N TYR A 397 -6.35 14.75 2.89
CA TYR A 397 -5.63 13.71 2.14
C TYR A 397 -5.64 12.38 2.89
N ARG A 398 -5.66 12.40 4.23
CA ARG A 398 -5.81 11.19 5.02
C ARG A 398 -7.15 10.51 4.77
N ARG A 399 -8.24 11.29 4.68
CA ARG A 399 -9.55 10.77 4.26
C ARG A 399 -9.57 10.29 2.81
N LEU A 400 -8.81 10.92 1.91
CA LEU A 400 -8.66 10.41 0.54
C LEU A 400 -8.01 9.03 0.55
N SER A 401 -6.88 8.87 1.25
CA SER A 401 -6.19 7.56 1.42
C SER A 401 -7.15 6.52 1.97
N ARG A 402 -7.89 6.88 3.03
CA ARG A 402 -8.87 5.99 3.66
C ARG A 402 -10.04 5.58 2.76
N LYS A 403 -10.52 6.47 1.88
CA LYS A 403 -11.50 6.11 0.85
C LYS A 403 -10.90 5.14 -0.17
N ALA A 404 -9.68 5.42 -0.60
CA ALA A 404 -8.97 4.59 -1.57
C ALA A 404 -8.73 3.16 -1.04
N ASN A 405 -8.39 3.01 0.24
CA ASN A 405 -8.07 1.70 0.83
C ASN A 405 -9.18 0.67 0.60
N GLY A 406 -10.45 1.08 0.69
CA GLY A 406 -11.58 0.19 0.49
C GLY A 406 -11.61 -0.42 -0.92
N VAL A 407 -11.09 0.28 -1.93
CA VAL A 407 -11.06 -0.17 -3.32
C VAL A 407 -9.66 -0.59 -3.77
N LYS A 408 -8.83 -1.10 -2.84
CA LYS A 408 -7.46 -1.58 -3.09
C LYS A 408 -6.56 -0.48 -3.69
N ALA A 409 -6.72 0.75 -3.22
CA ALA A 409 -5.92 1.89 -3.63
C ALA A 409 -5.41 2.65 -2.41
N SER A 410 -4.31 3.39 -2.56
CA SER A 410 -3.75 4.23 -1.50
C SER A 410 -3.49 5.64 -2.02
N LEU A 411 -2.98 6.54 -1.17
CA LEU A 411 -2.48 7.83 -1.63
C LEU A 411 -1.43 7.67 -2.76
N PHE A 412 -0.63 6.60 -2.71
CA PHE A 412 0.39 6.31 -3.71
C PHE A 412 -0.16 5.80 -5.05
N SER A 413 -1.41 5.32 -5.13
CA SER A 413 -2.05 5.02 -6.42
C SER A 413 -2.17 6.28 -7.28
N PHE A 414 -2.60 7.39 -6.67
CA PHE A 414 -2.72 8.68 -7.35
C PHE A 414 -1.35 9.25 -7.71
N ILE A 415 -0.40 9.21 -6.76
CA ILE A 415 0.96 9.74 -6.94
C ILE A 415 1.69 8.97 -8.04
N LEU A 416 1.61 7.63 -8.07
CA LEU A 416 2.24 6.82 -9.11
C LEU A 416 1.69 7.16 -10.50
N ALA A 417 0.37 7.31 -10.64
CA ALA A 417 -0.25 7.74 -11.90
C ALA A 417 0.21 9.15 -12.33
N GLN A 418 0.29 10.09 -11.38
CA GLN A 418 0.81 11.43 -11.63
C GLN A 418 2.26 11.39 -12.10
N HIS A 419 3.13 10.63 -11.43
CA HIS A 419 4.54 10.51 -11.79
C HIS A 419 4.76 9.77 -13.11
N GLU A 420 3.96 8.75 -13.42
CA GLU A 420 3.99 8.09 -14.72
C GLU A 420 3.66 9.07 -15.85
N GLN A 421 2.65 9.94 -15.64
CA GLN A 421 2.30 10.98 -16.60
C GLN A 421 3.34 12.10 -16.69
N ILE A 422 3.94 12.50 -15.57
CA ILE A 422 5.04 13.47 -15.54
C ILE A 422 6.21 12.93 -16.37
N LEU A 423 6.58 11.67 -16.21
CA LEU A 423 7.64 11.04 -17.00
C LEU A 423 7.26 10.97 -18.48
N ASN A 424 6.03 10.55 -18.82
CA ASN A 424 5.54 10.54 -20.21
C ASN A 424 5.72 11.92 -20.86
N TRP A 425 5.34 12.99 -20.16
CA TRP A 425 5.45 14.35 -20.67
C TRP A 425 6.91 14.83 -20.74
N LEU A 426 7.72 14.65 -19.69
CA LEU A 426 9.11 15.09 -19.65
C LEU A 426 9.93 14.49 -20.81
N GLU A 427 9.69 13.22 -21.15
CA GLU A 427 10.33 12.54 -22.28
C GLU A 427 9.97 13.15 -23.65
N THR A 428 8.86 13.90 -23.76
CA THR A 428 8.50 14.60 -25.00
C THR A 428 9.26 15.92 -25.20
N LEU A 429 9.85 16.49 -24.13
CA LEU A 429 10.51 17.79 -24.21
C LEU A 429 11.83 17.65 -25.00
N PRO A 430 12.06 18.46 -26.06
CA PRO A 430 13.19 18.24 -26.97
C PRO A 430 14.56 18.46 -26.32
N TYR A 431 14.59 19.19 -25.19
CA TYR A 431 15.77 19.52 -24.40
C TYR A 431 15.95 18.63 -23.15
N VAL A 432 15.07 17.64 -22.93
CA VAL A 432 15.20 16.65 -21.86
C VAL A 432 15.92 15.41 -22.36
N ASP A 433 16.89 14.93 -21.59
CA ASP A 433 17.43 13.59 -21.75
C ASP A 433 16.62 12.57 -20.94
N ALA A 434 15.75 11.84 -21.63
CA ALA A 434 14.88 10.81 -21.06
C ALA A 434 15.63 9.73 -20.25
N LYS A 435 16.92 9.49 -20.53
CA LYS A 435 17.71 8.48 -19.81
C LYS A 435 18.33 9.00 -18.50
N ARG A 436 18.21 10.30 -18.23
CA ARG A 436 18.85 10.98 -17.10
C ARG A 436 17.85 11.79 -16.28
N ILE A 437 16.77 11.15 -15.87
CA ILE A 437 15.78 11.73 -14.94
C ILE A 437 16.03 11.17 -13.55
N ALA A 438 16.44 12.01 -12.59
CA ALA A 438 16.62 11.66 -11.19
C ALA A 438 15.43 12.07 -10.33
N PHE A 439 15.29 11.42 -9.17
CA PHE A 439 14.36 11.81 -8.13
C PHE A 439 15.12 12.25 -6.87
N TYR A 440 14.72 13.35 -6.25
CA TYR A 440 15.27 13.82 -4.98
C TYR A 440 14.15 14.43 -4.12
N GLY A 441 13.89 13.85 -2.95
CA GLY A 441 12.87 14.37 -2.05
C GLY A 441 13.23 14.30 -0.57
N LEU A 442 12.56 15.15 0.22
CA LEU A 442 12.71 15.24 1.67
C LEU A 442 11.39 14.90 2.38
N SER A 443 11.45 14.18 3.51
CA SER A 443 10.29 13.85 4.35
C SER A 443 9.30 12.95 3.60
N TYR A 444 8.02 13.32 3.50
CA TYR A 444 7.07 12.67 2.57
C TYR A 444 7.58 12.62 1.12
N GLY A 445 8.46 13.56 0.72
CA GLY A 445 9.19 13.49 -0.54
C GLY A 445 10.28 12.42 -0.55
N GLY A 446 10.93 12.17 0.59
CA GLY A 446 11.81 11.02 0.80
C GLY A 446 11.04 9.69 0.77
N GLU A 447 9.85 9.64 1.38
CA GLU A 447 8.94 8.49 1.27
C GLU A 447 8.55 8.23 -0.19
N THR A 448 8.34 9.31 -0.97
CA THR A 448 8.13 9.21 -2.42
C THR A 448 9.37 8.68 -3.14
N ALA A 449 10.57 9.08 -2.72
CA ALA A 449 11.85 8.64 -3.29
C ALA A 449 12.09 7.13 -3.15
N VAL A 450 11.48 6.48 -2.15
CA VAL A 450 11.55 5.02 -1.94
C VAL A 450 10.29 4.26 -2.38
N ARG A 451 9.28 4.92 -2.97
CA ARG A 451 8.05 4.27 -3.42
C ARG A 451 7.73 4.47 -4.89
N VAL A 452 8.09 5.62 -5.45
CA VAL A 452 7.84 5.93 -6.86
C VAL A 452 8.97 5.43 -7.75
N PRO A 453 10.24 5.83 -7.57
CA PRO A 453 11.35 5.35 -8.41
C PRO A 453 11.53 3.82 -8.44
N PRO A 454 11.31 3.06 -7.34
CA PRO A 454 11.29 1.59 -7.39
C PRO A 454 10.31 0.97 -8.38
N LEU A 455 9.15 1.59 -8.58
CA LEU A 455 8.08 1.08 -9.43
C LEU A 455 8.12 1.67 -10.84
N LEU A 456 8.59 2.91 -10.98
CA LEU A 456 8.76 3.60 -12.26
C LEU A 456 10.23 3.55 -12.70
N GLU A 457 10.57 2.55 -13.51
CA GLU A 457 11.96 2.23 -13.91
C GLU A 457 12.65 3.33 -14.73
N ARG A 458 11.90 4.32 -15.24
CA ARG A 458 12.42 5.47 -15.99
C ARG A 458 13.19 6.48 -15.12
N TYR A 459 13.02 6.45 -13.80
CA TYR A 459 13.92 7.21 -12.93
C TYR A 459 15.31 6.56 -12.90
N ARG A 460 16.34 7.30 -13.30
CA ARG A 460 17.73 6.83 -13.41
C ARG A 460 18.42 6.62 -12.06
N LEU A 461 18.03 7.38 -11.04
CA LEU A 461 18.49 7.29 -9.65
C LEU A 461 17.46 7.91 -8.71
N SER A 462 17.58 7.64 -7.41
CA SER A 462 16.75 8.25 -6.37
C SER A 462 17.55 8.65 -5.13
N ILE A 463 17.21 9.79 -4.53
CA ILE A 463 17.77 10.30 -3.28
C ILE A 463 16.64 10.49 -2.26
N CYS A 464 16.74 9.77 -1.15
CA CYS A 464 15.80 9.85 -0.03
C CYS A 464 16.43 10.65 1.12
N SER A 465 15.96 11.87 1.34
CA SER A 465 16.40 12.71 2.45
C SER A 465 15.39 12.71 3.59
N ALA A 466 15.88 12.62 4.83
CA ALA A 466 15.09 12.86 6.04
C ALA A 466 13.80 12.00 6.16
N ASP A 467 13.88 10.74 5.72
CA ASP A 467 12.76 9.78 5.79
C ASP A 467 13.23 8.33 5.95
N PHE A 468 14.35 7.94 5.34
CA PHE A 468 14.77 6.54 5.24
C PHE A 468 14.97 5.85 6.60
N ASN A 469 14.20 4.80 6.94
CA ASN A 469 14.36 4.03 8.18
C ASN A 469 13.61 2.66 8.16
N ASP A 470 13.64 1.93 9.28
CA ASP A 470 12.85 0.69 9.50
C ASP A 470 11.33 1.00 9.54
N TRP A 471 10.67 0.82 8.39
CA TRP A 471 9.27 1.21 8.19
C TRP A 471 8.31 0.50 9.13
N THR A 472 8.47 -0.82 9.32
CA THR A 472 7.56 -1.60 10.16
C THR A 472 7.59 -1.12 11.60
N ARG A 473 8.80 -0.86 12.11
CA ARG A 473 8.98 -0.32 13.46
C ARG A 473 8.45 1.10 13.57
N LYS A 474 8.66 1.95 12.55
CA LYS A 474 8.14 3.32 12.47
C LYS A 474 6.62 3.38 12.50
N VAL A 475 5.94 2.42 11.88
CA VAL A 475 4.47 2.42 11.83
C VAL A 475 3.85 1.83 13.10
N ALA A 476 4.38 0.72 13.61
CA ALA A 476 3.63 -0.13 14.53
C ALA A 476 4.27 -0.32 15.93
N SER A 477 5.46 0.22 16.19
CA SER A 477 6.08 0.07 17.52
C SER A 477 5.31 0.86 18.59
N THR A 478 4.95 0.23 19.70
CA THR A 478 4.42 0.92 20.89
C THR A 478 5.50 1.24 21.94
N HIS A 479 6.75 0.88 21.66
CA HIS A 479 7.88 1.10 22.57
C HIS A 479 8.76 2.31 22.23
N SER A 480 8.48 3.02 21.13
CA SER A 480 9.35 4.08 20.62
C SER A 480 8.55 5.35 20.34
N PRO A 481 8.98 6.52 20.85
CA PRO A 481 8.30 7.79 20.58
C PRO A 481 8.45 8.24 19.11
N TYR A 482 9.37 7.63 18.35
CA TYR A 482 9.49 7.86 16.91
C TYR A 482 8.35 7.21 16.10
N SER A 483 7.55 6.33 16.71
CA SER A 483 6.49 5.59 16.02
C SER A 483 5.26 6.45 15.71
N PHE A 484 4.62 6.17 14.57
CA PHE A 484 3.33 6.77 14.18
C PHE A 484 2.18 6.38 15.10
N MET A 485 2.34 5.36 15.96
CA MET A 485 1.38 5.06 17.03
C MET A 485 1.18 6.21 18.02
N PHE A 486 2.11 7.18 18.08
CA PHE A 486 2.08 8.31 19.00
C PHE A 486 1.89 9.66 18.29
N THR A 487 1.53 9.64 17.01
CA THR A 487 1.40 10.85 16.20
C THR A 487 0.09 10.85 15.41
N ILE A 488 -0.16 11.87 14.59
CA ILE A 488 -1.45 12.11 13.92
C ILE A 488 -1.54 11.46 12.52
N GLU A 489 -0.51 10.71 12.13
CA GLU A 489 -0.32 10.11 10.83
C GLU A 489 -1.06 8.76 10.68
N TRP A 490 -2.37 8.76 10.95
CA TRP A 490 -3.22 7.56 10.95
C TRP A 490 -3.46 6.94 9.56
N GLU A 491 -3.04 7.61 8.49
CA GLU A 491 -3.02 7.13 7.10
C GLU A 491 -1.78 6.32 6.74
N MET A 492 -0.73 6.39 7.57
CA MET A 492 0.58 5.80 7.26
C MET A 492 0.63 4.28 7.24
N PRO A 493 -0.21 3.51 7.95
CA PRO A 493 -0.20 2.06 7.75
C PRO A 493 -0.58 1.70 6.31
N TYR A 494 0.39 1.19 5.53
CA TYR A 494 0.14 0.57 4.22
C TYR A 494 -0.02 -0.93 4.37
N PHE A 495 -0.89 -1.49 3.54
CA PHE A 495 -1.25 -2.90 3.60
C PHE A 495 -0.02 -3.80 3.48
N ASP A 496 0.07 -4.78 4.39
CA ASP A 496 1.03 -5.90 4.40
C ASP A 496 2.53 -5.57 4.29
N MET A 497 2.93 -4.30 4.45
CA MET A 497 4.35 -3.92 4.36
C MET A 497 5.21 -4.62 5.42
N GLY A 498 4.66 -4.88 6.61
CA GLY A 498 5.36 -5.59 7.69
C GLY A 498 5.95 -6.92 7.23
N ASP A 499 5.17 -7.74 6.53
CA ASP A 499 5.60 -9.08 6.13
C ASP A 499 6.26 -9.12 4.73
N THR A 500 6.10 -8.05 3.93
CA THR A 500 6.52 -8.05 2.52
C THR A 500 7.66 -7.06 2.21
N PHE A 501 7.54 -5.79 2.61
CA PHE A 501 8.49 -4.73 2.24
C PHE A 501 8.76 -3.74 3.37
N SER A 502 10.04 -3.50 3.65
CA SER A 502 10.53 -2.25 4.23
C SER A 502 11.27 -1.45 3.14
N TYR A 503 11.86 -0.33 3.52
CA TYR A 503 12.55 0.55 2.58
C TYR A 503 13.73 -0.13 1.90
N ALA A 504 14.47 -1.02 2.58
CA ALA A 504 15.54 -1.78 1.95
C ALA A 504 15.02 -2.69 0.81
N GLU A 505 13.89 -3.37 1.02
CA GLU A 505 13.28 -4.22 -0.01
C GLU A 505 12.75 -3.40 -1.19
N LEU A 506 12.16 -2.22 -0.94
CA LEU A 506 11.74 -1.31 -2.02
C LEU A 506 12.93 -0.78 -2.82
N VAL A 507 14.03 -0.42 -2.16
CA VAL A 507 15.26 0.04 -2.85
C VAL A 507 15.90 -1.09 -3.65
N ASN A 508 15.82 -2.35 -3.21
CA ASN A 508 16.30 -3.49 -4.00
C ASN A 508 15.61 -3.56 -5.38
N LEU A 509 14.36 -3.11 -5.51
CA LEU A 509 13.66 -3.05 -6.80
C LEU A 509 14.26 -2.01 -7.77
N MET A 510 15.13 -1.11 -7.28
CA MET A 510 15.85 -0.16 -8.11
C MET A 510 17.14 -0.69 -8.71
N VAL A 511 17.74 -1.75 -8.15
CA VAL A 511 18.99 -2.31 -8.66
C VAL A 511 18.90 -2.53 -10.19
N PRO A 512 19.90 -2.12 -11.00
CA PRO A 512 21.22 -1.61 -10.61
C PRO A 512 21.33 -0.06 -10.56
N ARG A 513 20.21 0.64 -10.47
CA ARG A 513 20.16 2.11 -10.48
C ARG A 513 20.75 2.69 -9.18
N PRO A 514 21.43 3.85 -9.21
CA PRO A 514 21.98 4.46 -8.01
C PRO A 514 20.92 4.90 -7.00
N PHE A 515 21.24 4.77 -5.72
CA PHE A 515 20.38 5.17 -4.60
C PHE A 515 21.19 5.81 -3.48
N MET A 516 20.71 6.94 -2.96
CA MET A 516 21.35 7.63 -1.84
C MET A 516 20.37 7.94 -0.70
N VAL A 517 20.88 7.86 0.52
CA VAL A 517 20.21 8.34 1.75
C VAL A 517 20.92 9.60 2.26
N GLU A 518 20.16 10.62 2.65
CA GLU A 518 20.67 11.83 3.30
C GLU A 518 20.01 11.99 4.68
N ARG A 519 20.83 12.10 5.73
CA ARG A 519 20.39 12.01 7.12
C ARG A 519 21.03 13.07 8.02
N GLY A 520 20.21 13.88 8.68
CA GLY A 520 20.65 14.75 9.78
C GLY A 520 20.59 14.04 11.15
N HIS A 521 21.65 14.14 11.96
CA HIS A 521 21.71 13.53 13.31
C HIS A 521 20.56 13.96 14.24
N ALA A 522 20.08 15.19 14.12
CA ALA A 522 19.01 15.76 14.94
C ALA A 522 17.63 15.69 14.25
N ASP A 523 17.49 14.90 13.19
CA ASP A 523 16.19 14.69 12.54
C ASP A 523 15.27 13.84 13.42
N GLY A 524 14.11 14.40 13.77
CA GLY A 524 13.11 13.77 14.62
C GLY A 524 12.31 12.66 13.95
N VAL A 525 12.49 12.38 12.66
CA VAL A 525 11.74 11.33 11.96
C VAL A 525 12.08 9.92 12.47
N ALA A 526 13.35 9.66 12.74
CA ALA A 526 13.85 8.36 13.21
C ALA A 526 15.18 8.58 13.96
N PRO A 527 15.70 7.63 14.74
CA PRO A 527 17.06 7.69 15.26
C PRO A 527 18.07 7.14 14.24
N ASP A 528 19.35 7.54 14.34
CA ASP A 528 20.39 7.16 13.38
C ASP A 528 20.56 5.65 13.27
N GLU A 529 20.38 4.92 14.37
CA GLU A 529 20.53 3.47 14.43
C GLU A 529 19.52 2.77 13.51
N TRP A 530 18.29 3.29 13.40
CA TRP A 530 17.28 2.70 12.51
C TRP A 530 17.63 2.99 11.05
N VAL A 531 18.07 4.22 10.75
CA VAL A 531 18.50 4.62 9.41
C VAL A 531 19.70 3.77 8.96
N ALA A 532 20.71 3.67 9.82
CA ALA A 532 21.92 2.91 9.55
C ALA A 532 21.65 1.40 9.43
N HIS A 533 20.79 0.84 10.29
CA HIS A 533 20.36 -0.56 10.20
C HIS A 533 19.68 -0.84 8.87
N GLU A 534 18.73 0.00 8.46
CA GLU A 534 18.02 -0.16 7.20
C GLU A 534 18.97 -0.02 6.00
N TYR A 535 19.87 0.97 6.04
CA TYR A 535 20.81 1.26 4.96
C TYR A 535 21.85 0.14 4.81
N ALA A 536 22.29 -0.48 5.90
CA ALA A 536 23.23 -1.60 5.87
C ALA A 536 22.69 -2.77 5.02
N LYS A 537 21.37 -2.99 5.00
CA LYS A 537 20.73 -3.99 4.13
C LYS A 537 20.86 -3.62 2.65
N VAL A 538 20.61 -2.36 2.29
CA VAL A 538 20.80 -1.84 0.92
C VAL A 538 22.26 -1.96 0.50
N ARG A 539 23.18 -1.47 1.34
CA ARG A 539 24.62 -1.51 1.09
C ARG A 539 25.10 -2.94 0.81
N ARG A 540 24.68 -3.90 1.64
CA ARG A 540 24.98 -5.32 1.47
C ARG A 540 24.50 -5.86 0.13
N SER A 541 23.28 -5.52 -0.31
CA SER A 541 22.77 -5.93 -1.63
C SER A 541 23.63 -5.39 -2.78
N TYR A 542 23.93 -4.09 -2.76
CA TYR A 542 24.74 -3.45 -3.80
C TYR A 542 26.17 -4.01 -3.82
N ASP A 543 26.81 -4.17 -2.67
CA ASP A 543 28.18 -4.72 -2.57
C ASP A 543 28.27 -6.16 -3.08
N ARG A 544 27.29 -7.02 -2.74
CA ARG A 544 27.23 -8.41 -3.24
C ARG A 544 27.12 -8.50 -4.76
N LEU A 545 26.55 -7.48 -5.39
CA LEU A 545 26.38 -7.37 -6.83
C LEU A 545 27.55 -6.61 -7.51
N GLY A 546 28.57 -6.18 -6.76
CA GLY A 546 29.67 -5.38 -7.27
C GLY A 546 29.28 -3.94 -7.66
N LEU A 547 28.20 -3.41 -7.07
CA LEU A 547 27.63 -2.09 -7.34
C LEU A 547 27.81 -1.11 -6.16
N GLY A 548 28.77 -1.38 -5.27
CA GLY A 548 28.98 -0.59 -4.05
C GLY A 548 29.27 0.90 -4.29
N ASP A 549 29.71 1.28 -5.49
CA ASP A 549 29.93 2.67 -5.93
C ASP A 549 28.64 3.38 -6.38
N ARG A 550 27.50 2.67 -6.41
CA ARG A 550 26.18 3.20 -6.79
C ARG A 550 25.25 3.44 -5.62
N THR A 551 25.70 3.23 -4.39
CA THR A 551 24.90 3.57 -3.21
C THR A 551 25.73 4.21 -2.11
N GLU A 552 25.16 5.26 -1.51
CA GLU A 552 25.82 6.07 -0.48
C GLU A 552 24.81 6.51 0.59
N MET A 553 25.30 6.76 1.79
CA MET A 553 24.55 7.41 2.86
C MET A 553 25.39 8.58 3.37
N GLU A 554 24.85 9.79 3.27
CA GLU A 554 25.43 10.98 3.88
C GLU A 554 24.77 11.22 5.24
N VAL A 555 25.59 11.35 6.28
CA VAL A 555 25.15 11.73 7.63
C VAL A 555 25.84 13.04 8.01
N PHE A 556 25.08 13.99 8.56
CA PHE A 556 25.60 15.32 8.90
C PHE A 556 24.97 15.90 10.18
N ASN A 557 25.64 16.91 10.74
CA ASN A 557 25.13 17.66 11.90
C ASN A 557 24.02 18.63 11.48
N GLY A 558 22.79 18.14 11.40
CA GLY A 558 21.60 18.91 11.06
C GLY A 558 20.32 18.24 11.54
N GLY A 559 19.19 18.95 11.41
CA GLY A 559 17.86 18.44 11.73
C GLY A 559 17.16 17.85 10.51
N HIS A 560 15.84 18.01 10.46
CA HIS A 560 14.99 17.66 9.32
C HIS A 560 15.17 18.65 8.15
N THR A 561 16.23 18.48 7.35
CA THR A 561 16.60 19.41 6.27
C THR A 561 17.45 18.77 5.16
N ILE A 562 17.46 19.39 3.98
CA ILE A 562 18.40 19.11 2.89
C ILE A 562 19.79 19.64 3.23
N ASN A 563 20.82 18.79 3.17
CA ASN A 563 22.22 19.27 3.26
C ASN A 563 22.73 19.76 1.90
N GLY A 564 22.42 19.02 0.83
CA GLY A 564 22.72 19.45 -0.54
C GLY A 564 24.20 19.45 -0.91
N LYS A 565 25.05 18.73 -0.15
CA LYS A 565 26.49 18.60 -0.43
C LYS A 565 26.78 17.27 -1.12
N GLY A 566 26.73 16.16 -0.39
CA GLY A 566 26.92 14.83 -0.95
C GLY A 566 25.86 14.49 -1.99
N THR A 567 24.61 14.88 -1.76
CA THR A 567 23.50 14.66 -2.69
C THR A 567 23.68 15.34 -4.04
N PHE A 568 24.20 16.58 -4.07
CA PHE A 568 24.51 17.28 -5.32
C PHE A 568 25.70 16.65 -6.04
N GLU A 569 26.72 16.20 -5.29
CA GLU A 569 27.85 15.47 -5.86
C GLU A 569 27.39 14.14 -6.48
N PHE A 570 26.51 13.41 -5.80
CA PHE A 570 25.93 12.16 -6.27
C PHE A 570 25.16 12.35 -7.59
N LEU A 571 24.34 13.41 -7.68
CA LEU A 571 23.65 13.81 -8.91
C LEU A 571 24.65 14.09 -10.04
N ARG A 572 25.66 14.94 -9.79
CA ARG A 572 26.71 15.23 -10.77
C ARG A 572 27.46 13.98 -11.22
N ARG A 573 27.71 13.03 -10.32
CA ARG A 573 28.44 11.80 -10.65
C ARG A 573 27.63 10.86 -11.53
N HIS A 574 26.35 10.66 -11.21
CA HIS A 574 25.51 9.64 -11.83
C HIS A 574 24.62 10.16 -12.97
N LEU A 575 24.55 11.47 -13.20
CA LEU A 575 23.87 12.10 -14.33
C LEU A 575 24.81 12.77 -15.34
N LYS A 576 26.13 12.50 -15.24
CA LYS A 576 27.10 12.89 -16.27
C LYS A 576 26.64 12.43 -17.65
N ASP A 577 26.90 13.26 -18.67
CA ASP A 577 26.78 12.84 -20.06
C ASP A 577 27.64 11.59 -20.26
N GLU A 578 27.03 10.49 -20.69
CA GLU A 578 27.77 9.37 -21.28
C GLU A 578 28.21 9.82 -22.68
N ARG A 579 29.30 10.58 -22.75
CA ARG A 579 29.98 10.93 -24.01
C ARG A 579 30.97 9.87 -24.42
#